data_AF-A0A7C3NBY1-F1
#
_entry.id   AF-A0A7C3NBY1-F1
#
_cell.length_a   1.000
_cell.length_b   1.000
_cell.length_c   1.000
_cell.angle_alpha   90.00
_cell.angle_beta   90.00
_cell.angle_gamma   90.00
#
_symmetry.space_group_name_H-M   'P 1'
#
loop_
_entity.id
_entity.type
_entity.pdbx_description
1 polymer ?
#
loop_
_entity_poly.entity_id
_entity_poly.type
_entity_poly.pdbx_seq_one_letter_code
_entity_poly.pdbx_strand_id
1 'polypeptide(L)'
;AHLYHVPTLFEWFPKAKFIHMFRDPRAIFISQKKKKFEQKRVKARHRFFRQSTLTYEIYLSLNVTIHWLRVVRLHYRYQQLYPANYYLLKFEDLITDPETQVQKLCNFLEIDFDEKMLQRRVVNSSFGSHNPIQGFNISAIHRWREHLHPMTNKWFVLFCKKELLEFGYQL
;
A
#
# COMPACT_ATOMS: atom_id res chain seq x y z
N ALA A 1 -9.85 4.42 1.05
CA ALA A 1 -11.27 4.68 1.36
C ALA A 1 -11.45 4.80 2.87
N HIS A 2 -11.18 3.75 3.65
CA HIS A 2 -11.37 3.77 5.11
C HIS A 2 -10.50 4.79 5.88
N LEU A 3 -9.27 5.05 5.42
CA LEU A 3 -8.38 6.01 6.07
C LEU A 3 -9.00 7.42 6.23
N TYR A 4 -9.88 7.84 5.32
CA TYR A 4 -10.51 9.17 5.39
C TYR A 4 -11.54 9.30 6.52
N HIS A 5 -11.93 8.19 7.15
CA HIS A 5 -12.97 8.13 8.17
C HIS A 5 -12.43 7.73 9.55
N VAL A 6 -11.11 7.69 9.73
CA VAL A 6 -10.49 7.34 11.04
C VAL A 6 -11.05 8.19 12.20
N PRO A 7 -11.23 9.52 12.07
CA PRO A 7 -11.82 10.33 13.15
C PRO A 7 -13.23 9.88 13.54
N THR A 8 -14.11 9.67 12.55
CA THR A 8 -15.48 9.17 12.77
C THR A 8 -15.48 7.77 13.39
N LEU A 9 -14.54 6.91 13.00
CA LEU A 9 -14.45 5.58 13.60
C LEU A 9 -13.97 5.64 15.06
N PHE A 10 -13.12 6.61 15.42
CA PHE A 10 -12.78 6.86 16.82
C PHE A 10 -13.94 7.47 17.63
N GLU A 11 -14.80 8.27 17.01
CA GLU A 11 -16.03 8.74 17.65
C GLU A 11 -16.95 7.57 18.01
N TRP A 12 -17.11 6.60 17.11
CA TRP A 12 -17.97 5.44 17.33
C TRP A 12 -17.32 4.36 18.21
N PHE A 13 -16.00 4.18 18.09
CA PHE A 13 -15.23 3.18 18.80
C PHE A 13 -13.98 3.81 19.43
N PRO A 14 -14.11 4.49 20.59
CA PRO A 14 -13.00 5.23 21.21
C PRO A 14 -11.78 4.40 21.59
N LYS A 15 -11.97 3.08 21.81
CA LYS A 15 -10.91 2.13 22.15
C LYS A 15 -10.36 1.37 20.93
N ALA A 16 -10.80 1.68 19.71
CA ALA A 16 -10.34 0.98 18.52
C ALA A 16 -8.86 1.27 18.24
N LYS A 17 -8.16 0.26 17.70
CA LYS A 17 -6.78 0.36 17.24
C LYS A 17 -6.74 0.33 15.71
N PHE A 18 -6.04 1.27 15.09
CA PHE A 18 -5.94 1.39 13.64
C PHE A 18 -4.56 1.03 13.14
N ILE A 19 -4.52 0.05 12.24
CA ILE A 19 -3.32 -0.34 11.52
C ILE A 19 -3.39 0.26 10.12
N HIS A 20 -2.52 1.22 9.85
CA HIS A 20 -2.37 1.83 8.53
C HIS A 20 -1.28 1.11 7.75
N MET A 21 -1.69 0.22 6.85
CA MET A 21 -0.78 -0.41 5.88
C MET A 21 -0.31 0.63 4.86
N PHE A 22 0.99 0.88 4.82
CA PHE A 22 1.62 1.83 3.92
C PHE A 22 2.56 1.11 2.96
N ARG A 23 2.69 1.63 1.73
CA ARG A 23 3.46 0.97 0.67
C ARG A 23 4.00 1.99 -0.32
N ASP A 24 5.09 1.63 -0.98
CA ASP A 24 5.66 2.40 -2.08
C ASP A 24 4.60 2.72 -3.16
N PRO A 25 4.44 4.01 -3.56
CA PRO A 25 3.45 4.42 -4.56
C PRO A 25 3.67 3.75 -5.92
N ARG A 26 4.91 3.42 -6.27
CA ARG A 26 5.28 2.74 -7.52
C ARG A 26 4.75 1.30 -7.53
N ALA A 27 4.87 0.60 -6.41
CA ALA A 27 4.30 -0.73 -6.24
C ALA A 27 2.76 -0.71 -6.28
N ILE A 28 2.14 0.33 -5.70
CA ILE A 28 0.68 0.54 -5.79
C ILE A 28 0.26 0.77 -7.24
N PHE A 29 0.98 1.62 -7.99
CA PHE A 29 0.71 1.91 -9.39
C PHE A 29 0.72 0.63 -10.24
N ILE A 30 1.78 -0.17 -10.14
CA ILE A 30 1.92 -1.41 -10.92
C ILE A 30 0.84 -2.42 -10.57
N SER A 31 0.53 -2.60 -9.28
CA SER A 31 -0.55 -3.48 -8.84
C SER A 31 -1.91 -3.04 -9.40
N GLN A 32 -2.21 -1.74 -9.37
CA GLN A 32 -3.45 -1.19 -9.94
C GLN A 32 -3.50 -1.31 -11.45
N LYS A 33 -2.38 -1.07 -12.14
CA LYS A 33 -2.26 -1.22 -13.59
C LYS A 33 -2.61 -2.66 -13.96
N LYS A 34 -1.89 -3.65 -13.42
CA LYS A 34 -2.12 -5.07 -13.70
C LYS A 34 -3.57 -5.51 -13.44
N LYS A 35 -4.10 -5.24 -12.24
CA LYS A 35 -5.46 -5.62 -11.85
C LYS A 35 -6.52 -5.03 -12.79
N LYS A 36 -6.37 -3.78 -13.24
CA LYS A 36 -7.33 -3.13 -14.14
C LYS A 36 -7.18 -3.56 -15.59
N PHE A 37 -5.98 -3.99 -16.00
CA PHE A 37 -5.78 -4.59 -17.32
C PHE A 37 -6.47 -5.96 -17.43
N GLU A 38 -6.41 -6.77 -16.36
CA GLU A 38 -7.03 -8.10 -16.29
C GLU A 38 -8.55 -8.07 -16.01
N GLN A 39 -9.09 -6.96 -15.47
CA GLN A 39 -10.52 -6.83 -15.21
C GLN A 39 -11.36 -6.60 -16.48
N LYS A 40 -12.30 -7.50 -16.73
CA LYS A 40 -13.31 -7.41 -17.81
C LYS A 40 -14.29 -6.24 -17.61
N ARG A 41 -14.57 -5.83 -16.37
CA ARG A 41 -15.44 -4.69 -16.02
C ARG A 41 -14.63 -3.59 -15.34
N VAL A 42 -14.52 -2.44 -15.99
CA VAL A 42 -13.89 -1.22 -15.47
C VAL A 42 -14.92 -0.09 -15.43
N LYS A 43 -14.82 0.82 -14.45
CA LYS A 43 -15.68 2.01 -14.36
C LYS A 43 -15.62 2.83 -15.65
N ALA A 44 -16.71 3.50 -16.04
CA ALA A 44 -16.81 4.25 -17.30
C ALA A 44 -15.62 5.21 -17.55
N ARG A 45 -15.18 5.96 -16.53
CA ARG A 45 -13.99 6.81 -16.61
C ARG A 45 -12.71 6.07 -17.02
N HIS A 46 -12.51 4.84 -16.53
CA HIS A 46 -11.37 4.01 -16.90
C HIS A 46 -11.51 3.43 -18.30
N ARG A 47 -12.74 3.17 -18.77
CA ARG A 47 -12.99 2.75 -20.16
C ARG A 47 -12.62 3.87 -21.14
N PHE A 48 -12.94 5.12 -20.81
CA PHE A 48 -12.59 6.29 -21.61
C PHE A 48 -11.07 6.44 -21.77
N PHE A 49 -10.32 6.41 -20.67
CA PHE A 49 -8.85 6.53 -20.73
C PHE A 49 -8.14 5.25 -21.24
N ARG A 50 -8.80 4.08 -21.28
CA ARG A 50 -8.24 2.84 -21.84
C ARG A 50 -8.09 2.86 -23.37
N GLN A 51 -8.54 3.92 -24.05
CA GLN A 51 -8.38 4.06 -25.50
C GLN A 51 -6.91 4.19 -25.93
N SER A 52 -6.03 4.68 -25.04
CA SER A 52 -4.58 4.70 -25.25
C SER A 52 -3.83 4.32 -23.97
N THR A 53 -2.78 3.50 -24.11
CA THR A 53 -1.93 3.08 -22.99
C THR A 53 -1.28 4.29 -22.30
N LEU A 54 -0.86 5.30 -23.07
CA LEU A 54 -0.18 6.48 -22.54
C LEU A 54 -1.10 7.36 -21.69
N THR A 55 -2.28 7.69 -22.19
CA THR A 55 -3.25 8.54 -21.45
C THR A 55 -3.74 7.85 -20.18
N TYR A 56 -3.91 6.53 -20.24
CA TYR A 56 -4.22 5.73 -19.07
C TYR A 56 -3.11 5.74 -18.01
N GLU A 57 -1.85 5.61 -18.43
CA GLU A 57 -0.71 5.68 -17.51
C GLU A 57 -0.60 7.04 -16.84
N ILE A 58 -0.70 8.14 -17.60
CA ILE A 58 -0.68 9.51 -17.04
C ILE A 58 -1.82 9.68 -16.03
N TYR A 59 -3.04 9.29 -16.39
CA TYR A 59 -4.19 9.37 -15.50
C TYR A 59 -3.96 8.56 -14.22
N LEU A 60 -3.49 7.32 -14.34
CA LEU A 60 -3.25 6.45 -13.20
C LEU A 60 -2.13 7.00 -12.31
N SER A 61 -1.05 7.49 -12.89
CA SER A 61 0.08 8.09 -12.16
C SER A 61 -0.40 9.29 -11.35
N LEU A 62 -1.11 10.22 -11.98
CA LEU A 62 -1.67 11.38 -11.30
C LEU A 62 -2.61 10.98 -10.17
N ASN A 63 -3.47 9.99 -10.39
CA ASN A 63 -4.40 9.51 -9.38
C ASN A 63 -3.66 8.87 -8.18
N VAL A 64 -2.66 8.01 -8.44
CA VAL A 64 -1.83 7.40 -7.39
C VAL A 64 -1.05 8.47 -6.63
N THR A 65 -0.40 9.40 -7.31
CA THR A 65 0.36 10.50 -6.68
C THR A 65 -0.52 11.32 -5.74
N ILE A 66 -1.68 11.81 -6.21
CA ILE A 66 -2.58 12.63 -5.38
C ILE A 66 -3.08 11.86 -4.16
N HIS A 67 -3.52 10.62 -4.35
CA HIS A 67 -4.02 9.82 -3.25
C HIS A 67 -2.92 9.48 -2.24
N TRP A 68 -1.74 9.11 -2.72
CA TRP A 68 -0.63 8.73 -1.86
C TRP A 68 -0.10 9.92 -1.04
N LEU A 69 0.09 11.08 -1.65
CA LEU A 69 0.47 12.30 -0.91
C LEU A 69 -0.58 12.72 0.11
N ARG A 70 -1.87 12.52 -0.20
CA ARG A 70 -2.95 12.78 0.77
C ARG A 70 -2.92 11.77 1.93
N VAL A 71 -2.62 10.50 1.66
CA VAL A 71 -2.44 9.46 2.66
C VAL A 71 -1.26 9.78 3.58
N VAL A 72 -0.13 10.25 3.03
CA VAL A 72 1.03 10.72 3.81
C VAL A 72 0.64 11.85 4.77
N ARG A 73 -0.08 12.87 4.29
CA ARG A 73 -0.56 13.96 5.15
C ARG A 73 -1.47 13.48 6.28
N LEU A 74 -2.37 12.55 5.96
CA LEU A 74 -3.27 11.96 6.97
C LEU A 74 -2.50 11.13 7.99
N HIS A 75 -1.45 10.41 7.56
CA HIS A 75 -0.60 9.67 8.47
C HIS A 75 0.01 10.57 9.54
N TYR A 76 0.67 11.67 9.16
CA TYR A 76 1.24 12.60 10.14
C TYR A 76 0.17 13.18 11.08
N ARG A 77 -0.99 13.54 10.54
CA ARG A 77 -2.11 14.04 11.34
C ARG A 77 -2.60 13.01 12.35
N TYR A 78 -2.81 11.77 11.94
CA TYR A 78 -3.34 10.72 12.82
C TYR A 78 -2.31 10.20 13.82
N GLN A 79 -1.03 10.21 13.46
CA GLN A 79 0.04 9.91 14.41
C GLN A 79 0.07 10.93 15.55
N GLN A 80 -0.20 12.21 15.27
CA GLN A 80 -0.28 13.25 16.31
C GLN A 80 -1.58 13.18 17.12
N LEU A 81 -2.72 12.94 16.47
CA LEU A 81 -4.03 12.91 17.15
C LEU A 81 -4.28 11.63 17.95
N TYR A 82 -3.75 10.49 17.51
CA TYR A 82 -4.05 9.17 18.06
C TYR A 82 -2.79 8.32 18.31
N PRO A 83 -1.74 8.85 18.98
CA PRO A 83 -0.43 8.19 19.07
C PRO A 83 -0.49 6.79 19.71
N ALA A 84 -1.41 6.55 20.65
CA ALA A 84 -1.57 5.26 21.32
C ALA A 84 -2.38 4.23 20.49
N ASN A 85 -3.25 4.71 19.59
CA ASN A 85 -4.25 3.87 18.92
C ASN A 85 -4.09 3.84 17.39
N TYR A 86 -3.00 4.40 16.86
CA TYR A 86 -2.71 4.44 15.43
C TYR A 86 -1.29 3.94 15.17
N TYR A 87 -1.17 2.92 14.32
CA TYR A 87 0.09 2.27 13.99
C TYR A 87 0.31 2.27 12.48
N LEU A 88 1.46 2.79 12.03
CA LEU A 88 1.87 2.70 10.63
C LEU A 88 2.67 1.41 10.41
N LEU A 89 2.19 0.55 9.52
CA LEU A 89 2.88 -0.67 9.11
C LEU A 89 3.30 -0.55 7.66
N LYS A 90 4.60 -0.47 7.39
CA LYS A 90 5.13 -0.53 6.03
C LYS A 90 5.07 -1.96 5.51
N PHE A 91 4.53 -2.12 4.30
CA PHE A 91 4.43 -3.42 3.65
C PHE A 91 5.82 -4.02 3.43
N GLU A 92 6.78 -3.21 3.00
CA GLU A 92 8.15 -3.63 2.70
C GLU A 92 8.85 -4.18 3.96
N ASP A 93 8.66 -3.51 5.10
CA ASP A 93 9.20 -3.96 6.39
C ASP A 93 8.55 -5.28 6.82
N LEU A 94 7.22 -5.40 6.68
CA LEU A 94 6.50 -6.63 7.01
C LEU A 94 6.94 -7.83 6.14
N ILE A 95 7.27 -7.60 4.86
CA ILE A 95 7.73 -8.69 4.00
C ILE A 95 9.20 -9.06 4.30
N THR A 96 10.04 -8.08 4.64
CA THR A 96 11.48 -8.30 4.84
C THR A 96 11.79 -8.89 6.22
N ASP A 97 11.04 -8.48 7.24
CA ASP A 97 11.23 -8.89 8.63
C ASP A 97 9.86 -9.19 9.29
N PRO A 98 9.15 -10.24 8.81
CA PRO A 98 7.77 -10.49 9.20
C PRO A 98 7.61 -10.80 10.69
N GLU A 99 8.53 -11.56 11.28
CA GLU A 99 8.46 -11.98 12.67
C GLU A 99 8.47 -10.76 13.60
N THR A 100 9.50 -9.92 13.49
CA THR A 100 9.63 -8.70 14.29
C THR A 100 8.46 -7.76 14.10
N GLN A 101 7.99 -7.57 12.86
CA GLN A 101 6.87 -6.67 12.58
C GLN A 101 5.54 -7.20 13.11
N VAL A 102 5.30 -8.53 13.03
CA VAL A 102 4.10 -9.15 13.60
C VAL A 102 4.15 -9.12 15.13
N GLN A 103 5.30 -9.34 15.77
CA GLN A 103 5.45 -9.19 17.22
C GLN A 103 5.17 -7.75 17.66
N LYS A 104 5.73 -6.74 16.97
CA LYS A 104 5.41 -5.32 17.23
C LYS A 104 3.93 -5.02 17.07
N LEU A 105 3.29 -5.63 16.08
CA LEU A 105 1.86 -5.48 15.82
C LEU A 105 1.02 -6.13 16.93
N CYS A 106 1.37 -7.34 17.37
CA CYS A 106 0.73 -8.02 18.49
C CYS A 106 0.83 -7.19 19.78
N ASN A 107 2.02 -6.65 20.07
CA ASN A 107 2.23 -5.73 21.19
C ASN A 107 1.36 -4.48 21.08
N PHE A 108 1.30 -3.85 19.89
CA PHE A 108 0.40 -2.72 19.65
C PHE A 108 -1.06 -3.11 19.87
N LEU A 109 -1.48 -4.30 19.44
CA LEU A 109 -2.85 -4.79 19.59
C LEU A 109 -3.20 -5.28 20.99
N GLU A 110 -2.21 -5.50 21.86
CA GLU A 110 -2.36 -6.16 23.17
C GLU A 110 -2.89 -7.61 23.03
N ILE A 111 -2.29 -8.37 22.11
CA ILE A 111 -2.57 -9.81 21.94
C ILE A 111 -1.27 -10.61 21.98
N ASP A 112 -1.36 -11.89 22.31
CA ASP A 112 -0.21 -12.79 22.29
C ASP A 112 0.26 -13.09 20.86
N PHE A 113 1.57 -13.18 20.70
CA PHE A 113 2.18 -13.64 19.46
C PHE A 113 2.05 -15.17 19.35
N ASP A 114 1.63 -15.65 18.19
CA ASP A 114 1.64 -17.07 17.83
C ASP A 114 2.42 -17.24 16.53
N GLU A 115 3.39 -18.16 16.50
CA GLU A 115 4.20 -18.48 15.32
C GLU A 115 3.34 -18.85 14.09
N LYS A 116 2.14 -19.39 14.30
CA LYS A 116 1.18 -19.68 13.23
C LYS A 116 0.75 -18.43 12.47
N MET A 117 0.86 -17.23 13.07
CA MET A 117 0.57 -15.96 12.40
C MET A 117 1.52 -15.68 11.23
N LEU A 118 2.73 -16.27 11.23
CA LEU A 118 3.70 -16.16 10.14
C LEU A 118 3.38 -17.09 8.97
N GLN A 119 2.63 -18.16 9.23
CA GLN A 119 2.27 -19.18 8.24
C GLN A 119 1.02 -18.76 7.44
N ARG A 120 1.11 -17.64 6.71
CA ARG A 120 0.00 -17.13 5.92
C ARG A 120 -0.06 -17.75 4.52
N ARG A 121 -1.26 -18.18 4.11
CA ARG A 121 -1.60 -18.45 2.71
C ARG A 121 -1.96 -17.13 2.00
N VAL A 122 -1.22 -16.75 0.96
CA VAL A 122 -1.54 -15.55 0.17
C VAL A 122 -2.75 -15.84 -0.73
N VAL A 123 -3.91 -15.27 -0.38
CA VAL A 123 -5.13 -15.26 -1.21
C VAL A 123 -5.33 -13.88 -1.83
N ASN A 124 -5.76 -13.82 -3.09
CA ASN A 124 -6.09 -12.58 -3.83
C ASN A 124 -4.93 -11.62 -4.14
N SER A 125 -3.76 -12.14 -4.56
CA SER A 125 -2.71 -11.26 -5.11
C SER A 125 -3.07 -10.80 -6.54
N SER A 126 -2.83 -9.53 -6.88
CA SER A 126 -2.98 -9.02 -8.26
C SER A 126 -2.05 -9.71 -9.27
N PHE A 127 -1.15 -10.59 -8.81
CA PHE A 127 -0.19 -11.34 -9.60
C PHE A 127 -0.45 -12.85 -9.55
N GLY A 128 -1.69 -13.26 -9.25
CA GLY A 128 -2.11 -14.64 -8.97
C GLY A 128 -1.23 -15.74 -9.53
N SER A 129 -0.49 -16.42 -8.66
CA SER A 129 -0.16 -17.83 -8.89
C SER A 129 -1.36 -18.66 -8.45
N HIS A 130 -1.78 -19.61 -9.30
CA HIS A 130 -2.76 -20.65 -8.93
C HIS A 130 -2.22 -21.58 -7.83
N ASN A 131 -0.94 -21.47 -7.49
CA ASN A 131 -0.31 -22.14 -6.37
C ASN A 131 -0.24 -21.20 -5.16
N PRO A 132 -0.81 -21.58 -4.01
CA PRO A 132 -0.69 -20.80 -2.79
C PRO A 132 0.77 -20.74 -2.36
N ILE A 133 1.37 -19.56 -2.49
CA ILE A 133 2.69 -19.31 -1.90
C ILE A 133 2.46 -19.21 -0.38
N GLN A 134 3.18 -20.04 0.36
CA GLN A 134 3.18 -20.05 1.81
C GLN A 134 4.18 -19.00 2.31
N GLY A 135 3.74 -18.12 3.21
CA GLY A 135 4.60 -17.11 3.83
C GLY A 135 4.74 -15.80 3.04
N PHE A 136 5.71 -14.99 3.45
CA PHE A 136 5.96 -13.64 2.94
C PHE A 136 6.91 -13.70 1.74
N ASN A 137 6.46 -13.21 0.58
CA ASN A 137 7.25 -13.26 -0.66
C ASN A 137 7.98 -11.94 -0.93
N ILE A 138 9.30 -11.94 -0.70
CA ILE A 138 10.21 -10.80 -0.89
C ILE A 138 10.17 -10.26 -2.31
N SER A 139 9.95 -11.11 -3.33
CA SER A 139 9.85 -10.66 -4.73
C SER A 139 8.73 -9.62 -4.94
N ALA A 140 7.70 -9.60 -4.07
CA ALA A 140 6.62 -8.62 -4.16
C ALA A 140 7.05 -7.17 -3.91
N ILE A 141 8.20 -6.96 -3.24
CA ILE A 141 8.81 -5.64 -3.01
C ILE A 141 9.39 -5.11 -4.32
N HIS A 142 10.17 -5.93 -5.04
CA HIS A 142 10.94 -5.47 -6.20
C HIS A 142 10.21 -5.56 -7.54
N ARG A 143 9.10 -6.29 -7.63
CA ARG A 143 8.32 -6.49 -8.88
C ARG A 143 8.01 -5.21 -9.66
N TRP A 144 7.83 -4.08 -8.98
CA TRP A 144 7.55 -2.83 -9.68
C TRP A 144 8.74 -2.34 -10.50
N ARG A 145 9.99 -2.65 -10.11
CA ARG A 145 11.20 -2.24 -10.83
C ARG A 145 11.26 -2.81 -12.24
N GLU A 146 10.81 -4.04 -12.42
CA GLU A 146 10.80 -4.73 -13.71
C GLU A 146 9.68 -4.24 -14.64
N HIS A 147 8.55 -3.79 -14.07
CA HIS A 147 7.33 -3.49 -14.84
C HIS A 147 7.03 -1.99 -14.97
N LEU A 148 7.80 -1.13 -14.30
CA LEU A 148 7.60 0.32 -14.30
C LEU A 148 8.40 0.96 -15.42
N HIS A 149 7.70 1.66 -16.30
CA HIS A 149 8.33 2.43 -17.36
C HIS A 149 9.23 3.55 -16.76
N PRO A 150 10.44 3.79 -17.30
CA PRO A 150 11.39 4.75 -16.73
C PRO A 150 10.82 6.17 -16.56
N MET A 151 10.00 6.61 -17.51
CA MET A 151 9.36 7.94 -17.45
C MET A 151 8.32 8.03 -16.32
N THR A 152 7.64 6.92 -16.02
CA THR A 152 6.70 6.81 -14.90
C THR A 152 7.45 6.76 -13.57
N ASN A 153 8.63 6.13 -13.51
CA ASN A 153 9.50 6.25 -12.33
C ASN A 153 9.93 7.70 -12.09
N LYS A 154 10.42 8.38 -13.14
CA LYS A 154 10.80 9.80 -13.05
C LYS A 154 9.64 10.68 -12.57
N TRP A 155 8.39 10.39 -12.99
CA TRP A 155 7.20 11.06 -12.46
C TRP A 155 7.07 10.93 -10.94
N PHE A 156 7.12 9.69 -10.41
CA PHE A 156 7.01 9.48 -8.96
C PHE A 156 8.19 10.08 -8.20
N VAL A 157 9.41 9.97 -8.73
CA VAL A 157 10.59 10.60 -8.13
C VAL A 157 10.45 12.12 -8.12
N LEU A 158 9.91 12.73 -9.17
CA LEU A 158 9.73 14.18 -9.24
C LEU A 158 8.69 14.69 -8.23
N PHE A 159 7.52 14.06 -8.19
CA PHE A 159 6.38 14.55 -7.40
C PHE A 159 6.32 14.03 -5.96
N CYS A 160 7.02 12.94 -5.65
CA CYS A 160 6.99 12.31 -4.32
C CYS A 160 8.39 12.19 -3.71
N LYS A 161 9.40 12.90 -4.23
CA LYS A 161 10.81 12.77 -3.81
C LYS A 161 10.97 12.83 -2.29
N LYS A 162 10.40 13.89 -1.69
CA LYS A 162 10.58 14.22 -0.29
C LYS A 162 10.04 13.09 0.57
N GLU A 163 8.78 12.73 0.35
CA GLU A 163 8.10 11.70 1.11
C GLU A 163 8.74 10.32 0.87
N LEU A 164 9.17 10.02 -0.35
CA LEU A 164 9.87 8.76 -0.64
C LEU A 164 11.12 8.62 0.25
N LEU A 165 11.93 9.67 0.36
CA LEU A 165 13.12 9.68 1.21
C LEU A 165 12.76 9.61 2.70
N GLU A 166 11.74 10.35 3.15
CA GLU A 166 11.28 10.35 4.55
C GLU A 166 10.83 8.96 5.02
N PHE A 167 10.19 8.17 4.14
CA PHE A 167 9.79 6.79 4.45
C PHE A 167 10.88 5.74 4.15
N GLY A 168 12.08 6.17 3.72
CA GLY A 168 13.23 5.29 3.47
C GLY A 168 13.16 4.54 2.13
N TYR A 169 12.35 4.99 1.18
CA TYR A 169 12.31 4.41 -0.16
C TYR A 169 13.44 4.95 -1.04
N GLN A 170 14.06 4.06 -1.82
CA GLN A 170 15.05 4.43 -2.83
C GLN A 170 14.39 5.19 -3.98
N LEU A 171 15.07 6.18 -4.58
CA LEU A 171 14.55 6.96 -5.72
C LEU A 171 14.62 6.16 -7.03
#